data_AF-A0A7X7ZRF4-F1
#
_entry.id   AF-A0A7X7ZRF4-F1
#
_cell.length_a   1.000
_cell.length_b   1.000
_cell.length_c   1.000
_cell.angle_alpha   90.00
_cell.angle_beta   90.00
_cell.angle_gamma   90.00
#
_symmetry.space_group_name_H-M   'P 1'
#
loop_
_entity.id
_entity.type
_entity.pdbx_description
1 polymer ?
#
loop_
_entity_poly.entity_id
_entity_poly.type
_entity_poly.pdbx_seq_one_letter_code
_entity_poly.pdbx_strand_id
1 'polypeptide(L)'
;MSGRKVALDTCVLGWALRDKYTESDKAKKIRAERFFARLKEEKATIVVPSVVLFELLCVYSDSEEDTEAKIQFLDKLSKHCQIADLDIIAASHAASYFNATNNGDCGYDKSEREKSKRKADTMILGQAACNEVSDLITNDAGFISLAKALHESNKCHVSVEDIPEDPQMEIEEVIIE
;
A
#
# COMPACT_ATOMS: atom_id res chain seq x y z
N MET A 1 8.96 19.33 -13.95
CA MET A 1 8.89 19.09 -12.50
C MET A 1 8.24 17.74 -12.33
N SER A 2 8.95 16.74 -11.80
CA SER A 2 8.33 15.44 -11.50
C SER A 2 7.40 15.63 -10.32
N GLY A 3 6.11 15.26 -10.46
CA GLY A 3 5.17 15.28 -9.36
C GLY A 3 5.57 14.30 -8.26
N ARG A 4 5.01 14.47 -7.06
CA ARG A 4 5.17 13.55 -5.93
C ARG A 4 4.71 12.14 -6.35
N LYS A 5 5.50 11.11 -6.02
CA LYS A 5 5.12 9.70 -6.23
C LYS A 5 4.72 9.08 -4.91
N VAL A 6 3.55 8.44 -4.87
CA VAL A 6 2.97 7.83 -3.67
C VAL A 6 2.60 6.38 -3.98
N ALA A 7 2.94 5.45 -3.10
CA ALA A 7 2.47 4.07 -3.18
C ALA A 7 1.34 3.82 -2.17
N LEU A 8 0.37 3.00 -2.57
CA LEU A 8 -0.72 2.56 -1.70
C LEU A 8 -0.61 1.06 -1.50
N ASP A 9 -0.64 0.64 -0.24
CA ASP A 9 -0.68 -0.78 0.14
C ASP A 9 -2.04 -1.43 -0.22
N THR A 10 -2.09 -2.76 -0.21
CA THR A 10 -3.22 -3.60 -0.60
C THR A 10 -4.53 -3.17 0.06
N CYS A 11 -4.56 -3.02 1.38
CA CYS A 11 -5.79 -2.62 2.08
C CYS A 11 -6.23 -1.20 1.71
N VAL A 12 -5.30 -0.24 1.66
CA VAL A 12 -5.60 1.17 1.36
C VAL A 12 -6.12 1.32 -0.07
N LEU A 13 -5.46 0.71 -1.05
CA LEU A 13 -5.88 0.73 -2.45
C LEU A 13 -7.20 -0.03 -2.64
N GLY A 14 -7.37 -1.15 -1.95
CA GLY A 14 -8.60 -1.92 -1.92
C GLY A 14 -9.79 -1.08 -1.45
N TRP A 15 -9.64 -0.37 -0.34
CA TRP A 15 -10.67 0.53 0.17
C TRP A 15 -10.97 1.70 -0.77
N ALA A 16 -9.93 2.30 -1.37
CA ALA A 16 -10.09 3.45 -2.25
C ALA A 16 -10.81 3.11 -3.58
N LEU A 17 -10.62 1.91 -4.13
CA LEU A 17 -11.07 1.60 -5.50
C LEU A 17 -12.10 0.46 -5.61
N ARG A 18 -12.18 -0.44 -4.63
CA ARG A 18 -13.12 -1.57 -4.67
C ARG A 18 -14.46 -1.18 -4.05
N ASP A 19 -15.52 -1.74 -4.62
CA ASP A 19 -16.90 -1.50 -4.20
C ASP A 19 -17.40 -2.53 -3.16
N LYS A 20 -16.70 -3.66 -2.98
CA LYS A 20 -17.02 -4.72 -2.01
C LYS A 20 -16.14 -4.65 -0.75
N TYR A 21 -16.73 -4.38 0.41
CA TYR A 21 -16.09 -4.40 1.73
C TYR A 21 -17.15 -4.59 2.83
N THR A 22 -16.69 -4.95 4.04
CA THR A 22 -17.56 -5.16 5.20
C THR A 22 -17.95 -3.82 5.85
N GLU A 23 -19.07 -3.77 6.57
CA GLU A 23 -19.51 -2.55 7.27
C GLU A 23 -18.45 -2.00 8.25
N SER A 24 -17.65 -2.89 8.86
CA SER A 24 -16.57 -2.54 9.77
C SER A 24 -15.45 -1.69 9.15
N ASP A 25 -15.35 -1.66 7.82
CA ASP A 25 -14.31 -0.91 7.10
C ASP A 25 -14.82 0.41 6.52
N LYS A 26 -16.08 0.80 6.76
CA LYS A 26 -16.70 1.99 6.15
C LYS A 26 -15.90 3.28 6.41
N ALA A 27 -15.46 3.51 7.65
CA ALA A 27 -14.67 4.70 8.00
C ALA A 27 -13.31 4.72 7.28
N LYS A 28 -12.62 3.58 7.23
CA LYS A 28 -11.33 3.44 6.54
C LYS A 28 -11.47 3.64 5.04
N LYS A 29 -12.59 3.18 4.47
CA LYS A 29 -12.95 3.44 3.08
C LYS A 29 -13.11 4.91 2.79
N ILE A 30 -13.94 5.62 3.54
CA ILE A 30 -14.16 7.05 3.32
C ILE A 30 -12.82 7.80 3.37
N ARG A 31 -11.97 7.47 4.34
CA ARG A 31 -10.63 8.04 4.46
C ARG A 31 -9.74 7.72 3.24
N ALA A 32 -9.73 6.47 2.79
CA ALA A 32 -8.95 6.04 1.63
C ALA A 32 -9.42 6.69 0.32
N GLU A 33 -10.73 6.80 0.11
CA GLU A 33 -11.33 7.46 -1.06
C GLU A 33 -11.01 8.95 -1.11
N ARG A 34 -11.16 9.65 0.02
CA ARG A 34 -10.80 11.07 0.14
C ARG A 34 -9.31 11.29 -0.11
N PHE A 35 -8.47 10.47 0.50
CA PHE A 35 -7.03 10.55 0.30
C PHE A 35 -6.66 10.29 -1.17
N PHE A 36 -7.27 9.29 -1.82
CA PHE A 36 -7.07 9.01 -3.24
C PHE A 36 -7.52 10.18 -4.13
N ALA A 37 -8.65 10.81 -3.84
CA ALA A 37 -9.11 12.01 -4.55
C ALA A 37 -8.13 13.17 -4.39
N ARG A 38 -7.62 13.41 -3.17
CA ARG A 38 -6.63 14.44 -2.89
C ARG A 38 -5.33 14.22 -3.67
N LEU A 39 -4.83 12.98 -3.74
CA LEU A 39 -3.66 12.64 -4.55
C LEU A 39 -3.86 13.00 -6.03
N LYS A 40 -5.09 12.83 -6.56
CA LYS A 40 -5.42 13.24 -7.93
C LYS A 40 -5.42 14.75 -8.11
N GLU A 41 -5.96 15.50 -7.15
CA GLU A 41 -5.95 16.97 -7.14
C GLU A 41 -4.53 17.53 -7.07
N GLU A 42 -3.67 16.93 -6.24
CA GLU A 42 -2.25 17.24 -6.11
C GLU A 42 -1.43 16.83 -7.36
N LYS A 43 -2.05 16.14 -8.33
CA LYS A 43 -1.39 15.55 -9.50
C LYS A 43 -0.23 14.62 -9.11
N ALA A 44 -0.37 13.92 -7.99
CA ALA A 44 0.58 12.90 -7.59
C ALA A 44 0.51 11.70 -8.54
N THR A 45 1.65 11.04 -8.74
CA THR A 45 1.70 9.75 -9.44
C THR A 45 1.48 8.65 -8.42
N ILE A 46 0.38 7.91 -8.57
CA ILE A 46 0.08 6.77 -7.71
C ILE A 46 0.77 5.53 -8.28
N VAL A 47 1.79 5.05 -7.59
CA VAL A 47 2.56 3.86 -7.96
C VAL A 47 1.96 2.65 -7.24
N VAL A 48 1.63 1.60 -7.99
CA VAL A 48 1.11 0.35 -7.45
C VAL A 48 2.16 -0.73 -7.65
N PRO A 49 2.85 -1.17 -6.59
CA PRO A 49 3.73 -2.33 -6.66
C PRO A 49 2.98 -3.55 -7.23
N SER A 50 3.57 -4.28 -8.17
CA SER A 50 2.93 -5.45 -8.78
C SER A 50 2.56 -6.54 -7.76
N VAL A 51 3.25 -6.60 -6.62
CA VAL A 51 2.91 -7.48 -5.49
C VAL A 51 1.57 -7.07 -4.87
N VAL A 52 1.32 -5.76 -4.68
CA VAL A 52 0.02 -5.24 -4.21
C VAL A 52 -1.08 -5.58 -5.23
N LEU A 53 -0.79 -5.39 -6.52
CA LEU A 53 -1.75 -5.76 -7.57
C LEU A 53 -2.07 -7.26 -7.52
N PHE A 54 -1.07 -8.12 -7.36
CA PHE A 54 -1.26 -9.56 -7.23
C PHE A 54 -2.18 -9.89 -6.04
N GLU A 55 -1.90 -9.35 -4.85
CA GLU A 55 -2.72 -9.58 -3.65
C GLU A 55 -4.18 -9.12 -3.85
N LEU A 56 -4.37 -7.97 -4.49
CA LEU A 56 -5.71 -7.46 -4.82
C LEU A 56 -6.44 -8.33 -5.83
N LEU A 57 -5.75 -8.95 -6.77
CA LEU A 57 -6.38 -9.83 -7.76
C LEU A 57 -6.73 -11.20 -7.19
N CYS A 58 -6.01 -11.69 -6.18
CA CYS A 58 -6.26 -12.98 -5.54
C CYS A 58 -7.60 -13.08 -4.79
N VAL A 59 -8.26 -11.96 -4.51
CA VAL A 59 -9.54 -11.95 -3.78
C VAL A 59 -10.76 -12.19 -4.69
N TYR A 60 -10.58 -12.10 -6.01
CA TYR A 60 -11.67 -12.30 -6.98
C TYR A 60 -11.80 -13.79 -7.32
N SER A 61 -13.03 -14.30 -7.28
CA SER A 61 -13.33 -15.65 -7.77
C SER A 61 -13.53 -15.69 -9.29
N ASP A 62 -13.69 -16.89 -9.85
CA ASP A 62 -14.05 -17.10 -11.26
C ASP A 62 -15.56 -16.96 -11.53
N SER A 63 -16.33 -16.43 -10.57
CA SER A 63 -17.74 -16.11 -10.81
C SER A 63 -17.88 -14.96 -11.81
N GLU A 64 -19.01 -14.91 -12.52
CA GLU A 64 -19.30 -13.85 -13.49
C GLU A 64 -19.32 -12.46 -12.82
N GLU A 65 -19.93 -12.37 -11.63
CA GLU A 65 -20.00 -11.13 -10.84
C GLU A 65 -18.61 -10.61 -10.43
N ASP A 66 -17.73 -11.49 -9.93
CA ASP A 66 -16.38 -11.09 -9.55
C ASP A 66 -15.50 -10.78 -10.78
N THR A 67 -15.76 -11.42 -11.91
CA THR A 67 -15.06 -11.12 -13.17
C THR A 67 -15.39 -9.71 -13.64
N GLU A 68 -16.66 -9.32 -13.63
CA GLU A 68 -17.10 -7.96 -13.97
C GLU A 68 -16.50 -6.92 -13.00
N ALA A 69 -16.58 -7.19 -11.69
CA ALA A 69 -16.00 -6.32 -10.67
C ALA A 69 -14.46 -6.18 -10.81
N LYS A 70 -13.77 -7.25 -11.21
CA LYS A 70 -12.33 -7.24 -11.50
C LYS A 70 -12.01 -6.37 -12.71
N ILE A 71 -12.79 -6.47 -13.79
CA ILE A 71 -12.62 -5.63 -14.99
C ILE A 71 -12.80 -4.15 -14.65
N GLN A 72 -13.85 -3.81 -13.90
CA GLN A 72 -14.10 -2.43 -13.47
C GLN A 72 -12.99 -1.89 -12.56
N PHE A 73 -12.48 -2.72 -11.65
CA PHE A 73 -11.33 -2.36 -10.81
C PHE A 73 -10.07 -2.09 -11.64
N LEU A 74 -9.75 -2.96 -12.60
CA LEU A 74 -8.59 -2.81 -13.48
C LEU A 74 -8.72 -1.57 -14.39
N ASP A 75 -9.92 -1.26 -14.88
CA ASP A 75 -10.18 -0.04 -15.64
C ASP A 75 -9.93 1.23 -14.80
N LYS A 76 -10.49 1.29 -13.57
CA LYS A 76 -10.22 2.39 -12.62
C LYS A 76 -8.73 2.54 -12.33
N LEU A 77 -8.05 1.41 -12.09
CA LEU A 77 -6.64 1.39 -11.75
C LEU A 77 -5.77 1.89 -12.92
N SER A 78 -6.01 1.40 -14.14
CA SER A 78 -5.22 1.77 -15.33
C SER A 78 -5.28 3.26 -15.68
N LYS A 79 -6.37 3.94 -15.33
CA LYS A 79 -6.58 5.37 -15.59
C LYS A 79 -5.86 6.29 -14.61
N HIS A 80 -5.50 5.79 -13.44
CA HIS A 80 -5.06 6.62 -12.31
C HIS A 80 -3.73 6.19 -11.70
N CYS A 81 -3.28 4.96 -11.98
CA CYS A 81 -2.13 4.37 -11.33
C CYS A 81 -1.09 3.91 -12.36
N GLN A 82 0.17 4.00 -11.96
CA GLN A 82 1.30 3.38 -12.64
C GLN A 82 1.63 2.05 -11.94
N ILE A 83 1.65 0.95 -12.69
CA ILE A 83 2.16 -0.32 -12.15
C ILE A 83 3.68 -0.30 -12.11
N ALA A 84 4.24 -0.66 -10.95
CA ALA A 84 5.66 -0.89 -10.79
C ALA A 84 5.95 -2.40 -10.87
N ASP A 85 6.83 -2.80 -11.77
CA ASP A 85 7.27 -4.20 -11.89
C ASP A 85 8.24 -4.58 -10.77
N LEU A 86 8.32 -5.88 -10.47
CA LEU A 86 9.34 -6.42 -9.57
C LEU A 86 10.54 -6.86 -10.41
N ASP A 87 11.34 -5.89 -10.83
CA ASP A 87 12.56 -6.13 -11.59
C ASP A 87 13.74 -6.55 -10.71
N ILE A 88 14.92 -6.71 -11.32
CA ILE A 88 16.15 -7.12 -10.64
C ILE A 88 16.57 -6.09 -9.56
N ILE A 89 16.35 -4.80 -9.79
CA ILE A 89 16.75 -3.74 -8.87
C ILE A 89 15.80 -3.74 -7.66
N ALA A 90 14.49 -3.76 -7.89
CA ALA A 90 13.49 -3.88 -6.85
C ALA A 90 13.66 -5.16 -6.01
N ALA A 91 13.95 -6.29 -6.66
CA ALA A 91 14.23 -7.55 -5.98
C ALA A 91 15.51 -7.49 -5.12
N SER A 92 16.55 -6.81 -5.59
CA SER A 92 17.78 -6.58 -4.83
C SER A 92 17.52 -5.75 -3.56
N HIS A 93 16.75 -4.66 -3.69
CA HIS A 93 16.30 -3.87 -2.53
C HIS A 93 15.51 -4.73 -1.54
N ALA A 94 14.51 -5.48 -2.02
CA ALA A 94 13.68 -6.33 -1.18
C ALA A 94 14.51 -7.35 -0.39
N ALA A 95 15.46 -8.03 -1.05
CA ALA A 95 16.35 -8.99 -0.39
C ALA A 95 17.24 -8.33 0.68
N SER A 96 17.76 -7.14 0.39
CA SER A 96 18.55 -6.36 1.35
C SER A 96 17.72 -5.98 2.58
N TYR A 97 16.49 -5.50 2.38
CA TYR A 97 15.57 -5.12 3.46
C TYR A 97 15.14 -6.32 4.31
N PHE A 98 14.86 -7.44 3.66
CA PHE A 98 14.53 -8.69 4.34
C PHE A 98 15.69 -9.17 5.21
N ASN A 99 16.91 -9.24 4.68
CA ASN A 99 18.09 -9.66 5.44
C ASN A 99 18.41 -8.72 6.60
N ALA A 100 18.25 -7.41 6.39
CA ALA A 100 18.47 -6.39 7.42
C ALA A 100 17.53 -6.54 8.62
N THR A 101 16.30 -6.98 8.38
CA THR A 101 15.25 -7.12 9.40
C THR A 101 15.13 -8.55 9.94
N ASN A 102 15.85 -9.49 9.32
CA ASN A 102 15.88 -10.91 9.71
C ASN A 102 17.06 -11.28 10.63
N ASN A 103 18.11 -10.45 10.72
CA ASN A 103 19.32 -10.73 11.50
C ASN A 103 19.24 -10.29 12.98
N GLY A 104 18.06 -9.90 13.47
CA GLY A 104 17.82 -9.66 14.89
C GLY A 104 17.50 -10.97 15.61
N ASP A 105 18.23 -11.25 16.68
CA ASP A 105 18.16 -12.37 17.62
C ASP A 105 16.77 -12.52 18.29
N CYS A 106 15.74 -12.78 17.49
CA CYS A 106 14.40 -13.10 17.95
C CYS A 106 14.29 -14.63 17.86
N GLY A 107 14.33 -15.28 19.02
CA GLY A 107 14.31 -16.73 19.16
C GLY A 107 13.30 -17.42 18.25
N TYR A 108 13.60 -18.69 17.99
CA TYR A 108 12.75 -19.71 17.38
C TYR A 108 11.26 -19.64 17.82
N ASP A 109 10.49 -18.67 17.34
CA ASP A 109 9.05 -18.77 17.10
C ASP A 109 8.51 -17.47 16.50
N LYS A 110 8.25 -17.47 15.19
CA LYS A 110 7.34 -16.53 14.50
C LYS A 110 6.85 -17.28 13.27
N SER A 111 5.62 -17.77 13.33
CA SER A 111 4.98 -18.66 12.33
C SER A 111 5.35 -18.33 10.87
N GLU A 112 5.35 -19.32 9.97
CA GLU A 112 5.61 -19.12 8.53
C GLU A 112 4.75 -18.00 7.90
N ARG A 113 3.60 -17.70 8.50
CA ARG A 113 2.73 -16.57 8.14
C ARG A 113 3.40 -15.21 8.36
N GLU A 114 4.13 -15.00 9.46
CA GLU A 114 4.83 -13.75 9.74
C GLU A 114 6.08 -13.56 8.89
N LYS A 115 6.74 -14.66 8.50
CA LYS A 115 7.83 -14.58 7.51
C LYS A 115 7.30 -14.23 6.13
N SER A 116 6.22 -14.87 5.70
CA SER A 116 5.60 -14.60 4.40
C SER A 116 5.09 -13.16 4.30
N LYS A 117 4.46 -12.65 5.35
CA LYS A 117 4.04 -11.25 5.44
C LYS A 117 5.23 -10.29 5.29
N ARG A 118 6.29 -10.48 6.08
CA ARG A 118 7.51 -9.66 5.96
C ARG A 118 8.15 -9.73 4.57
N LYS A 119 8.11 -10.88 3.90
CA LYS A 119 8.59 -10.99 2.51
C LYS A 119 7.78 -10.08 1.60
N ALA A 120 6.45 -10.15 1.63
CA ALA A 120 5.59 -9.27 0.86
C ALA A 120 5.87 -7.80 1.16
N ASP A 121 5.88 -7.40 2.43
CA ASP A 121 6.18 -6.03 2.88
C ASP A 121 7.52 -5.52 2.30
N THR A 122 8.59 -6.34 2.36
CA THR A 122 9.90 -5.96 1.81
C THR A 122 9.92 -5.89 0.29
N MET A 123 9.12 -6.70 -0.41
CA MET A 123 8.97 -6.61 -1.86
C MET A 123 8.25 -5.33 -2.27
N ILE A 124 7.14 -5.00 -1.58
CA ILE A 124 6.39 -3.76 -1.79
C ILE A 124 7.30 -2.54 -1.56
N LEU A 125 8.05 -2.54 -0.45
CA LEU A 125 8.98 -1.46 -0.13
C LEU A 125 10.14 -1.35 -1.12
N GLY A 126 10.65 -2.50 -1.61
CA GLY A 126 11.68 -2.55 -2.65
C GLY A 126 11.21 -1.93 -3.96
N GLN A 127 9.99 -2.26 -4.40
CA GLN A 127 9.39 -1.67 -5.60
C GLN A 127 9.13 -0.18 -5.45
N ALA A 128 8.63 0.26 -4.29
CA ALA A 128 8.41 1.67 -3.98
C ALA A 128 9.73 2.46 -4.04
N ALA A 129 10.79 1.95 -3.38
CA ALA A 129 12.10 2.60 -3.38
C ALA A 129 12.72 2.68 -4.79
N CYS A 130 12.61 1.61 -5.58
CA CYS A 130 13.12 1.57 -6.96
C CYS A 130 12.39 2.58 -7.88
N ASN A 131 11.13 2.89 -7.58
CA ASN A 131 10.32 3.83 -8.36
C ASN A 131 10.37 5.26 -7.81
N GLU A 132 11.26 5.57 -6.86
CA GLU A 132 11.42 6.89 -6.24
C GLU A 132 10.12 7.37 -5.55
N VAL A 133 9.36 6.44 -4.98
CA VAL A 133 8.20 6.76 -4.17
C VAL A 133 8.65 7.50 -2.92
N SER A 134 8.02 8.64 -2.64
CA SER A 134 8.31 9.41 -1.42
C SER A 134 7.61 8.77 -0.22
N ASP A 135 6.33 8.41 -0.40
CA ASP A 135 5.47 7.93 0.68
C ASP A 135 4.75 6.65 0.26
N LEU A 136 4.76 5.64 1.14
CA LEU A 136 3.95 4.44 1.04
C LEU A 136 2.91 4.48 2.16
N ILE A 137 1.64 4.33 1.79
CA ILE A 137 0.52 4.46 2.70
C ILE A 137 -0.06 3.08 3.01
N THR A 138 -0.10 2.70 4.29
CA THR A 138 -0.56 1.40 4.78
C THR A 138 -1.25 1.53 6.14
N ASN A 139 -2.24 0.70 6.43
CA ASN A 139 -2.82 0.61 7.77
C ASN A 139 -2.11 -0.45 8.66
N ASP A 140 -1.00 -1.03 8.20
CA ASP A 140 -0.29 -2.10 8.89
C ASP A 140 0.80 -1.56 9.82
N ALA A 141 0.52 -1.58 11.13
CA ALA A 141 1.48 -1.13 12.15
C ALA A 141 2.80 -1.92 12.14
N GLY A 142 2.76 -3.20 11.72
CA GLY A 142 3.96 -4.02 11.58
C GLY A 142 4.82 -3.56 10.41
N PHE A 143 4.19 -3.21 9.29
CA PHE A 143 4.88 -2.68 8.11
C PHE A 143 5.49 -1.29 8.41
N ILE A 144 4.73 -0.39 9.04
CA ILE A 144 5.22 0.92 9.48
C ILE A 144 6.46 0.76 10.38
N SER A 145 6.39 -0.13 11.37
CA SER A 145 7.51 -0.38 12.30
C SER A 145 8.75 -0.93 11.58
N LEU A 146 8.54 -1.86 10.63
CA LEU A 146 9.60 -2.45 9.82
C LEU A 146 10.30 -1.39 8.96
N ALA A 147 9.53 -0.54 8.28
CA ALA A 147 10.06 0.49 7.42
C ALA A 147 10.79 1.59 8.20
N LYS A 148 10.26 1.98 9.36
CA LYS A 148 10.92 2.94 10.26
C LYS A 148 12.31 2.45 10.68
N ALA A 149 12.45 1.19 11.07
CA ALA A 149 13.75 0.62 11.43
C ALA A 149 14.75 0.65 10.26
N LEU A 150 14.28 0.40 9.03
CA LEU A 150 15.11 0.51 7.83
C LEU A 150 15.49 1.95 7.50
N HIS A 151 14.58 2.90 7.71
CA HIS A 151 14.82 4.33 7.52
C HIS A 151 15.86 4.87 8.51
N GLU A 152 15.70 4.57 9.80
CA GLU A 152 16.66 4.94 10.86
C GLU A 152 18.05 4.34 10.62
N SER A 153 18.12 3.18 9.97
CA SER A 153 19.37 2.53 9.56
C SER A 153 19.95 3.06 8.23
N ASN A 154 19.36 4.11 7.64
CA ASN A 154 19.70 4.66 6.33
C ASN A 154 19.67 3.64 5.18
N LYS A 155 18.82 2.60 5.28
CA LYS A 155 18.69 1.56 4.26
C LYS A 155 17.56 1.83 3.26
N CYS A 156 16.51 2.54 3.68
CA CYS A 156 15.36 2.86 2.84
C CYS A 156 15.01 4.35 2.98
N HIS A 157 14.75 5.03 1.86
CA HIS A 157 14.37 6.45 1.85
C HIS A 157 12.84 6.67 1.83
N VAL A 158 12.06 5.64 1.55
CA VAL A 158 10.59 5.72 1.45
C VAL A 158 10.01 5.90 2.85
N SER A 159 9.21 6.96 3.06
CA SER A 159 8.40 7.10 4.28
C SER A 159 7.24 6.12 4.23
N VAL A 160 6.94 5.45 5.34
CA VAL A 160 5.80 4.52 5.43
C VAL A 160 4.90 4.94 6.57
N GLU A 161 3.68 5.33 6.23
CA GLU A 161 2.75 5.98 7.16
C GLU A 161 1.33 5.43 6.99
N ASP A 162 0.49 5.67 7.99
CA ASP A 162 -0.96 5.45 7.83
C ASP A 162 -1.55 6.52 6.92
N ILE A 163 -2.76 6.29 6.41
CA ILE A 163 -3.53 7.30 5.69
C ILE A 163 -3.51 8.56 6.57
N PRO A 164 -3.18 9.75 6.06
CA PRO A 164 -3.19 10.96 6.87
C PRO A 164 -4.57 11.22 7.49
N GLU A 165 -4.63 11.77 8.70
CA GLU A 165 -5.86 12.38 9.20
C GLU A 165 -6.18 13.61 8.35
N ASP A 166 -7.42 13.72 7.88
CA ASP A 166 -7.86 14.92 7.18
C ASP A 166 -8.43 15.88 8.23
N PRO A 167 -7.82 17.05 8.45
CA PRO A 167 -8.33 18.02 9.42
C PRO A 167 -9.75 18.52 9.09
N GLN A 168 -10.26 18.28 7.86
CA GLN A 168 -11.64 18.59 7.49
C GLN A 168 -12.67 17.54 7.96
N MET A 169 -12.24 16.39 8.49
CA MET A 169 -13.15 15.35 9.03
C MET A 169 -13.93 15.80 10.27
N GLU A 170 -13.36 16.67 11.11
CA GLU A 170 -14.06 17.17 12.31
C GLU A 170 -15.23 18.11 11.97
N ILE A 171 -15.22 18.75 10.79
CA ILE A 171 -16.19 19.82 10.48
C ILE A 171 -17.50 19.25 9.92
N GLU A 172 -17.47 18.15 9.16
CA GLU A 172 -18.68 17.58 8.56
C GLU A 172 -19.48 16.69 9.52
N GLU A 173 -18.84 16.04 10.50
CA GLU A 173 -19.56 15.22 11.49
C GLU A 173 -20.31 16.07 12.54
N VAL A 174 -19.95 17.35 12.72
CA VAL A 174 -20.61 18.25 13.69
C VAL A 174 -21.83 18.98 13.11
N ILE A 175 -22.08 18.88 11.79
CA ILE A 175 -23.20 19.59 11.13
C ILE A 175 -24.43 18.69 10.96
N ILE A 176 -24.37 17.42 11.38
CA ILE A 176 -25.50 16.48 11.36
C ILE A 176 -25.82 16.01 12.78
N GLU A 177 -26.33 16.92 13.61
CA GLU A 177 -27.18 16.60 14.78
C GLU A 177 -28.40 17.52 14.83
#